data_AF-A0AAC9FCJ9-F1
#
_entry.id   AF-A0AAC9FCJ9-F1
#
_cell.length_a   1.000
_cell.length_b   1.000
_cell.length_c   1.000
_cell.angle_alpha   90.00
_cell.angle_beta   90.00
_cell.angle_gamma   90.00
#
_symmetry.space_group_name_H-M   'P 1'
#
loop_
_entity.id
_entity.type
_entity.pdbx_description
1 polymer ?
#
loop_
_entity_poly.entity_id
_entity_poly.type
_entity_poly.pdbx_seq_one_letter_code
_entity_poly.pdbx_strand_id
1 'polypeptide(L)'
;MTSHERRLRDLTWVLIAAQAVMLGLQWIGRAAPSRPPVHAWWPAPMADDWWWVGCHAVAVALLCWGLARRRRWLPGVIGAWLSAAAWLIWGASDLAWSIDTRPPVSLVAPLLALAVCVPLSVIVAHMWSDRGLTD
;
A
#
# COMPACT_ATOMS: atom_id res chain seq x y z
N MET A 1 -24.62 11.41 8.62
CA MET A 1 -23.24 10.87 8.57
C MET A 1 -22.51 11.38 9.79
N THR A 2 -22.12 10.48 10.70
CA THR A 2 -21.47 10.84 11.97
C THR A 2 -20.05 11.38 11.73
N SER A 3 -19.44 12.01 12.73
CA SER A 3 -18.04 12.46 12.65
C SER A 3 -17.08 11.29 12.42
N HIS A 4 -17.36 10.13 13.01
CA HIS A 4 -16.60 8.90 12.82
C HIS A 4 -16.70 8.38 11.38
N GLU A 5 -17.91 8.30 10.81
CA GLU A 5 -18.13 7.87 9.42
C GLU A 5 -17.42 8.78 8.42
N ARG A 6 -17.39 10.08 8.68
CA ARG A 6 -16.67 11.06 7.85
C ARG A 6 -15.17 10.80 7.86
N ARG A 7 -14.57 10.64 9.05
CA ARG A 7 -13.14 10.34 9.18
C ARG A 7 -12.77 9.03 8.51
N LEU A 8 -13.55 7.96 8.70
CA LEU A 8 -13.33 6.67 8.04
C LEU A 8 -13.29 6.83 6.52
N ARG A 9 -14.29 7.53 5.97
CA ARG A 9 -14.39 7.78 4.52
C ARG A 9 -13.19 8.58 4.01
N ASP A 10 -12.86 9.67 4.69
CA ASP A 10 -11.80 10.58 4.25
C ASP A 10 -10.42 9.89 4.34
N LEU A 11 -10.14 9.14 5.41
CA LEU A 11 -8.91 8.33 5.52
C LEU A 11 -8.85 7.18 4.51
N THR A 12 -9.98 6.54 4.20
CA THR A 12 -10.03 5.52 3.15
C THR A 12 -9.71 6.11 1.79
N TRP A 13 -10.19 7.33 1.48
CA TRP A 13 -9.83 8.03 0.26
C TRP A 13 -8.36 8.44 0.22
N VAL A 14 -7.81 8.93 1.33
CA VAL A 14 -6.37 9.21 1.44
C VAL A 14 -5.56 7.94 1.18
N LEU A 15 -5.97 6.80 1.73
CA LEU A 15 -5.31 5.53 1.49
C LEU A 15 -5.37 5.12 0.01
N ILE A 16 -6.54 5.23 -0.64
CA ILE A 16 -6.69 4.96 -2.08
C ILE A 16 -5.78 5.89 -2.90
N ALA A 17 -5.73 7.19 -2.57
CA ALA A 17 -4.87 8.14 -3.27
C ALA A 17 -3.38 7.81 -3.07
N ALA A 18 -2.98 7.38 -1.87
CA ALA A 18 -1.61 6.96 -1.58
C ALA A 18 -1.18 5.77 -2.48
N GLN A 19 -2.09 4.84 -2.81
CA GLN A 19 -1.84 3.76 -3.76
C GLN A 19 -1.38 4.28 -5.13
N ALA A 20 -2.09 5.27 -5.68
CA ALA A 20 -1.75 5.85 -6.97
C ALA A 20 -0.42 6.64 -6.92
N VAL A 21 -0.23 7.45 -5.87
CA VAL A 21 0.98 8.28 -5.72
C VAL A 21 2.23 7.41 -5.58
N MET A 22 2.18 6.40 -4.71
CA MET A 22 3.29 5.48 -4.49
C MET A 22 3.62 4.66 -5.73
N LEU A 23 2.62 4.23 -6.49
CA LEU A 23 2.84 3.56 -7.77
C LEU A 23 3.58 4.48 -8.75
N GLY A 24 3.18 5.75 -8.85
CA GLY A 24 3.88 6.75 -9.67
C GLY A 24 5.33 6.97 -9.25
N LEU A 25 5.59 7.08 -7.94
CA LEU A 25 6.95 7.19 -7.39
C LEU A 25 7.81 5.98 -7.74
N GLN A 26 7.23 4.77 -7.70
CA GLN A 26 7.95 3.56 -8.08
C GLN A 26 8.37 3.57 -9.54
N TRP A 27 7.46 3.97 -10.44
CA TRP A 27 7.74 4.01 -11.88
C TRP A 27 8.86 5.01 -12.19
N ILE A 28 8.87 6.16 -11.50
CA ILE A 28 9.95 7.15 -11.60
C ILE A 28 11.27 6.56 -11.09
N GLY A 29 11.24 5.85 -9.94
CA GLY A 29 12.42 5.20 -9.37
C GLY A 29 13.02 4.11 -10.27
N ARG A 30 12.17 3.33 -10.95
CA ARG A 30 12.58 2.26 -11.87
C ARG A 30 13.15 2.78 -13.20
N ALA A 31 12.79 4.00 -13.59
CA ALA A 31 13.39 4.66 -14.76
C ALA A 31 14.83 5.15 -14.50
N ALA A 32 15.28 5.18 -13.25
CA ALA A 32 16.64 5.59 -12.91
C ALA A 32 17.66 4.54 -13.38
N PRO A 33 18.79 4.95 -14.01
CA PRO A 33 19.81 4.01 -14.44
C PRO A 33 20.53 3.41 -13.22
N SER A 34 20.28 2.14 -12.93
CA SER A 34 20.94 1.39 -11.86
C SER A 34 21.36 -0.01 -12.33
N ARG A 35 22.43 -0.52 -11.72
CA ARG A 35 22.80 -1.93 -11.86
C ARG A 35 22.06 -2.72 -10.77
N PRO A 36 21.42 -3.86 -11.13
CA PRO A 36 20.73 -4.69 -10.17
C PRO A 36 21.70 -5.24 -9.11
N PRO A 37 21.19 -5.56 -7.91
CA PRO A 37 22.01 -6.02 -6.79
C PRO A 37 22.75 -7.32 -7.10
N VAL A 38 24.02 -7.39 -6.67
CA VAL A 38 24.95 -8.51 -6.96
C VAL A 38 24.74 -9.67 -5.98
N HIS A 39 24.24 -9.39 -4.79
CA HIS A 39 23.96 -10.39 -3.75
C HIS A 39 22.45 -10.55 -3.60
N ALA A 40 21.78 -11.10 -4.61
CA ALA A 40 20.36 -11.43 -4.52
C ALA A 40 20.12 -12.67 -3.62
N TRP A 41 20.41 -12.56 -2.32
CA TRP A 41 20.02 -13.57 -1.32
C TRP A 41 18.54 -13.53 -0.98
N TRP A 42 17.87 -12.44 -1.36
CA TRP A 42 16.42 -12.31 -1.45
C TRP A 42 16.02 -12.47 -2.92
N PRO A 43 14.88 -13.11 -3.28
CA PRO A 43 14.49 -13.30 -4.67
C PRO A 43 14.21 -11.94 -5.31
N ALA A 44 15.27 -11.34 -5.87
CA ALA A 44 15.23 -10.18 -6.73
C ALA A 44 15.00 -10.71 -8.14
N PRO A 45 14.00 -10.23 -8.87
CA PRO A 45 13.64 -8.82 -8.79
C PRO A 45 12.13 -8.65 -8.86
N MET A 46 11.45 -8.44 -7.73
CA MET A 46 10.00 -8.15 -7.77
C MET A 46 9.23 -9.42 -8.21
N ALA A 47 8.28 -9.92 -7.42
CA ALA A 47 7.16 -10.55 -8.11
C ALA A 47 6.71 -9.49 -9.14
N ASP A 48 6.74 -9.84 -10.43
CA ASP A 48 6.44 -9.01 -11.61
C ASP A 48 5.81 -7.67 -11.20
N ASP A 49 6.31 -6.50 -11.59
CA ASP A 49 5.73 -5.19 -11.18
C ASP A 49 4.20 -5.19 -11.26
N TRP A 50 3.65 -5.93 -12.24
CA TRP A 50 2.24 -6.22 -12.40
C TRP A 50 1.57 -7.02 -11.28
N TRP A 51 2.23 -7.97 -10.64
CA TRP A 51 1.81 -8.62 -9.40
C TRP A 51 1.54 -7.59 -8.29
N TRP A 52 2.49 -6.69 -8.02
CA TRP A 52 2.31 -5.66 -6.99
C TRP A 52 1.21 -4.67 -7.37
N VAL A 53 1.18 -4.23 -8.63
CA VAL A 53 0.07 -3.44 -9.18
C VAL A 53 -1.25 -4.17 -8.95
N GLY A 54 -1.30 -5.48 -9.17
CA GLY A 54 -2.45 -6.34 -8.92
C GLY A 54 -2.87 -6.37 -7.45
N CYS A 55 -1.95 -6.62 -6.52
CA CYS A 55 -2.23 -6.60 -5.08
C CYS A 55 -2.82 -5.26 -4.62
N HIS A 56 -2.22 -4.15 -5.06
CA HIS A 56 -2.68 -2.80 -4.73
C HIS A 56 -4.01 -2.47 -5.41
N ALA A 57 -4.22 -2.89 -6.67
CA ALA A 57 -5.49 -2.72 -7.38
C ALA A 57 -6.64 -3.51 -6.70
N VAL A 58 -6.39 -4.74 -6.25
CA VAL A 58 -7.38 -5.53 -5.50
C VAL A 58 -7.70 -4.85 -4.17
N ALA A 59 -6.69 -4.36 -3.44
CA ALA A 59 -6.90 -3.61 -2.21
C ALA A 59 -7.77 -2.36 -2.46
N VAL A 60 -7.47 -1.57 -3.49
CA VAL A 60 -8.26 -0.39 -3.89
C VAL A 60 -9.69 -0.79 -4.25
N ALA A 61 -9.88 -1.86 -5.03
CA ALA A 61 -11.21 -2.32 -5.43
C ALA A 61 -12.05 -2.71 -4.20
N LEU A 62 -11.47 -3.39 -3.22
CA LEU A 62 -12.14 -3.77 -1.98
C LEU A 62 -12.49 -2.53 -1.12
N LEU A 63 -11.60 -1.55 -1.03
CA LEU A 63 -11.86 -0.29 -0.33
C LEU A 63 -12.97 0.52 -1.00
N CYS A 64 -12.94 0.65 -2.33
CA CYS A 64 -13.99 1.29 -3.12
C CYS A 64 -15.33 0.57 -2.96
N TRP A 65 -15.32 -0.77 -2.93
CA TRP A 65 -16.52 -1.56 -2.69
C TRP A 65 -17.08 -1.33 -1.29
N GLY A 66 -16.23 -1.33 -0.26
CA GLY A 66 -16.61 -0.99 1.11
C GLY A 66 -17.26 0.39 1.19
N LEU A 67 -16.65 1.41 0.56
CA LEU A 67 -17.20 2.76 0.49
C LEU A 67 -18.55 2.83 -0.24
N ALA A 68 -18.71 2.09 -1.33
CA ALA A 68 -19.93 2.09 -2.13
C ALA A 68 -21.11 1.39 -1.41
N ARG A 69 -20.84 0.38 -0.58
CA ARG A 69 -21.87 -0.44 0.09
C ARG A 69 -21.88 -0.14 1.59
N ARG A 70 -22.64 0.89 1.99
CA ARG A 70 -22.78 1.37 3.39
C ARG A 70 -23.08 0.33 4.49
N ARG A 71 -23.54 -0.88 4.14
CA ARG A 71 -23.85 -1.99 5.08
C ARG A 71 -22.86 -3.16 5.03
N ARG A 72 -21.79 -3.06 4.23
CA ARG A 72 -20.79 -4.13 4.10
C ARG A 72 -19.43 -3.57 4.50
N TRP A 73 -19.09 -3.74 5.77
CA TRP A 73 -17.83 -3.31 6.35
C TRP A 73 -16.67 -4.27 6.02
N LEU A 74 -16.97 -5.57 5.82
CA LEU A 74 -15.98 -6.62 5.53
C LEU A 74 -15.04 -6.30 4.35
N PRO A 75 -15.52 -5.86 3.17
CA PRO A 75 -14.62 -5.47 2.08
C PRO A 75 -13.65 -4.36 2.47
N GLY A 76 -14.08 -3.38 3.26
CA GLY A 76 -13.22 -2.31 3.75
C GLY A 76 -12.11 -2.81 4.67
N VAL A 77 -12.44 -3.71 5.61
CA VAL A 77 -11.46 -4.37 6.50
C VAL A 77 -10.44 -5.17 5.69
N ILE A 78 -10.91 -6.04 4.79
CA ILE A 78 -10.05 -6.92 3.99
C ILE A 78 -9.15 -6.07 3.08
N GLY A 79 -9.71 -5.06 2.40
CA GLY A 79 -8.95 -4.15 1.54
C GLY A 79 -7.86 -3.39 2.30
N ALA A 80 -8.14 -2.94 3.52
CA ALA A 80 -7.19 -2.20 4.34
C ALA A 80 -6.05 -3.10 4.87
N TRP A 81 -6.35 -4.31 5.35
CA TRP A 81 -5.31 -5.27 5.77
C TRP A 81 -4.47 -5.77 4.60
N LEU A 82 -5.09 -6.03 3.44
CA LEU A 82 -4.38 -6.38 2.23
C LEU A 82 -3.43 -5.24 1.80
N SER A 83 -3.90 -3.99 1.87
CA SER A 83 -3.08 -2.81 1.64
C SER A 83 -1.88 -2.73 2.59
N ALA A 84 -2.10 -2.94 3.91
CA ALA A 84 -1.03 -2.93 4.89
C ALA A 84 0.04 -3.99 4.59
N ALA A 85 -0.38 -5.23 4.32
CA ALA A 85 0.52 -6.33 3.99
C ALA A 85 1.29 -6.06 2.69
N ALA A 86 0.60 -5.57 1.66
CA ALA A 86 1.21 -5.22 0.38
C ALA A 86 2.29 -4.14 0.57
N TRP A 87 2.00 -3.05 1.29
CA TRP A 87 2.99 -2.00 1.57
C TRP A 87 4.16 -2.47 2.40
N LEU A 88 3.91 -3.32 3.40
CA LEU A 88 4.96 -3.83 4.26
C LEU A 88 5.96 -4.68 3.47
N ILE A 89 5.44 -5.67 2.72
CA ILE A 89 6.28 -6.61 1.97
C ILE A 89 6.98 -5.87 0.83
N TRP A 90 6.24 -5.07 0.05
CA TRP A 90 6.79 -4.28 -1.04
C TRP A 90 7.82 -3.27 -0.54
N GLY A 91 7.50 -2.48 0.49
CA GLY A 91 8.37 -1.43 1.00
C GLY A 91 9.66 -1.99 1.61
N ALA A 92 9.58 -3.10 2.35
CA ALA A 92 10.77 -3.76 2.89
C ALA A 92 11.65 -4.35 1.77
N SER A 93 11.03 -4.98 0.76
CA SER A 93 11.76 -5.55 -0.38
C SER A 93 12.42 -4.47 -1.23
N ASP A 94 11.71 -3.39 -1.52
CA ASP A 94 12.21 -2.27 -2.33
C ASP A 94 13.27 -1.47 -1.57
N LEU A 95 13.17 -1.36 -0.24
CA LEU A 95 14.23 -0.79 0.61
C LEU A 95 15.51 -1.61 0.52
N ALA A 96 15.42 -2.93 0.69
CA ALA A 96 16.57 -3.83 0.62
C ALA A 96 17.22 -3.78 -0.76
N TRP A 97 16.40 -3.80 -1.83
CA TRP A 97 16.89 -3.66 -3.21
C TRP A 97 17.59 -2.31 -3.42
N SER A 98 16.98 -1.22 -2.97
CA SER A 98 17.49 0.13 -3.17
C SER A 98 18.85 0.35 -2.53
N ILE A 99 19.07 -0.23 -1.34
CA ILE A 99 20.35 -0.15 -0.62
C ILE A 99 21.47 -0.93 -1.34
N ASP A 100 21.15 -2.05 -1.99
CA ASP A 100 22.15 -2.94 -2.62
C ASP A 100 22.38 -2.62 -4.11
N THR A 101 21.55 -1.78 -4.74
CA THR A 101 21.77 -1.28 -6.12
C THR A 101 22.95 -0.32 -6.24
N ARG A 102 23.60 -0.31 -7.42
CA ARG A 102 24.71 0.62 -7.73
C ARG A 102 24.52 1.36 -9.06
N PRO A 103 24.49 2.71 -9.08
CA PRO A 103 24.40 3.59 -7.90
C PRO A 103 23.11 3.35 -7.10
N PRO A 104 23.05 3.75 -5.82
CA PRO A 104 21.85 3.61 -5.01
C PRO A 104 20.67 4.36 -5.65
N VAL A 105 19.51 3.71 -5.71
CA VAL A 105 18.27 4.37 -6.12
C VAL A 105 17.61 5.11 -4.94
N SER A 106 16.58 5.90 -5.23
CA SER A 106 15.87 6.69 -4.21
C SER A 106 15.24 5.82 -3.12
N LEU A 107 15.47 6.18 -1.85
CA LEU A 107 14.85 5.52 -0.70
C LEU A 107 13.47 6.12 -0.33
N VAL A 108 13.03 7.17 -1.03
CA VAL A 108 11.82 7.92 -0.66
C VAL A 108 10.58 7.04 -0.70
N ALA A 109 10.38 6.29 -1.78
CA ALA A 109 9.22 5.43 -1.96
C ALA A 109 9.16 4.30 -0.89
N PRO A 110 10.21 3.47 -0.69
CA PRO A 110 10.15 2.44 0.33
C PRO A 110 9.96 3.00 1.75
N LEU A 111 10.56 4.15 2.07
CA LEU A 111 10.36 4.80 3.38
C LEU A 111 8.92 5.31 3.57
N LEU A 112 8.31 5.92 2.55
CA LEU A 112 6.92 6.36 2.62
C LEU A 112 5.96 5.17 2.78
N ALA A 113 6.23 4.05 2.10
CA ALA A 113 5.40 2.85 2.25
C ALA A 113 5.42 2.35 3.71
N LEU A 114 6.61 2.20 4.29
CA LEU A 114 6.79 1.65 5.63
C LEU A 114 6.34 2.63 6.74
N ALA A 115 6.70 3.91 6.63
CA ALA A 115 6.47 4.89 7.69
C ALA A 115 5.09 5.55 7.62
N VAL A 116 4.43 5.54 6.46
CA VAL A 116 3.14 6.24 6.26
C VAL A 116 2.04 5.28 5.81
N CYS A 117 2.25 4.56 4.71
CA CYS A 117 1.18 3.76 4.11
C CYS A 117 0.79 2.53 4.94
N VAL A 118 1.75 1.85 5.59
CA VAL A 118 1.46 0.74 6.49
C VAL A 118 0.65 1.21 7.72
N PRO A 119 1.09 2.21 8.51
CA PRO A 119 0.30 2.71 9.64
C PRO A 119 -1.09 3.21 9.23
N LEU A 120 -1.18 3.97 8.12
CA LEU A 120 -2.47 4.46 7.61
C LEU A 120 -3.41 3.29 7.27
N SER A 121 -2.89 2.25 6.62
CA SER A 121 -3.67 1.05 6.27
C SER A 121 -4.21 0.34 7.52
N VAL A 122 -3.38 0.21 8.57
CA VAL A 122 -3.77 -0.40 9.85
C VAL A 122 -4.84 0.44 10.56
N ILE A 123 -4.67 1.77 10.61
CA ILE A 123 -5.68 2.69 11.18
C ILE A 123 -7.02 2.53 10.45
N VAL A 124 -7.01 2.56 9.12
CA VAL A 124 -8.22 2.39 8.30
C VAL A 124 -8.85 1.02 8.53
N ALA A 125 -8.05 -0.04 8.66
CA ALA A 125 -8.54 -1.39 8.93
C ALA A 125 -9.29 -1.46 10.28
N HIS A 126 -8.69 -0.91 11.34
CA HIS A 126 -9.34 -0.86 12.65
C HIS A 126 -10.64 -0.05 12.62
N MET A 127 -10.67 1.11 11.96
CA MET A 127 -11.89 1.90 11.86
C MET A 127 -13.01 1.20 11.07
N TRP A 128 -12.68 0.40 10.05
CA TRP A 128 -13.65 -0.45 9.36
C TRP A 128 -14.13 -1.61 10.24
N SER A 129 -13.26 -2.19 11.05
CA SER A 129 -13.61 -3.24 12.02
C SER A 129 -14.55 -2.70 13.10
N ASP A 130 -14.26 -1.51 13.65
CA ASP A 130 -15.11 -0.86 14.65
C ASP A 130 -16.51 -0.59 14.12
N ARG A 131 -16.63 -0.16 12.86
CA ARG A 131 -17.92 -0.03 12.18
C ARG A 131 -18.69 -1.34 12.16
N GLY A 132 -18.01 -2.46 11.88
CA GLY A 132 -18.62 -3.78 11.84
C GLY A 132 -19.10 -4.31 13.18
N LEU A 133 -18.55 -3.80 14.30
CA LEU A 133 -19.03 -4.10 15.65
C LEU A 133 -20.27 -3.29 16.03
N THR A 134 -20.53 -2.19 15.33
CA THR A 134 -21.67 -1.28 15.59
C THR A 134 -22.87 -1.48 14.68
N ASP A 135 -22.71 -2.22 13.58
CA ASP A 135 -23.76 -2.56 12.59
C ASP A 135 -24.37 -3.94 12.88
#